data_AF-A0A382ZYS0-F1
#
_entry.id   AF-A0A382ZYS0-F1
#
_cell.length_a   1.000
_cell.length_b   1.000
_cell.length_c   1.000
_cell.angle_alpha   90.00
_cell.angle_beta   90.00
_cell.angle_gamma   90.00
#
_symmetry.space_group_name_H-M   'P 1'
#
loop_
_entity.id
_entity.type
_entity.pdbx_description
1 polymer ?
#
loop_
_entity_poly.entity_id
_entity_poly.type
_entity_poly.pdbx_seq_one_letter_code
_entity_poly.pdbx_strand_id
1 'polypeptide(L)' 'MIHPILEPLIIQVPDTALSRKLIEEERSYKEITQQLIHEQQWLHGPNSCNDT' A
#
# COMPACT_ATOMS: atom_id res chain seq x y z
N MET A 1 -0.50 -7.66 16.80
CA MET A 1 -0.13 -6.27 17.14
C MET A 1 0.59 -5.66 15.95
N ILE A 2 0.04 -4.61 15.35
CA ILE A 2 0.61 -3.96 14.16
C ILE A 2 1.99 -3.39 14.50
N HIS A 3 2.97 -3.61 13.64
CA HIS A 3 4.33 -3.17 13.88
C HIS A 3 4.43 -1.63 13.86
N PRO A 4 5.18 -0.99 14.77
CA PRO A 4 5.19 0.48 14.94
C PRO A 4 5.63 1.28 13.70
N ILE A 5 6.34 0.64 12.77
CA ILE A 5 6.72 1.24 11.47
C ILE A 5 5.52 1.34 10.52
N LEU A 6 4.52 0.46 10.67
CA LEU A 6 3.33 0.40 9.82
C LEU A 6 2.18 1.27 10.35
N GLU A 7 2.18 1.65 11.63
CA GLU A 7 1.21 2.61 12.20
C GLU A 7 1.06 3.91 11.38
N PRO A 8 2.14 4.62 11.01
CA PRO A 8 2.00 5.83 10.20
C PRO A 8 1.48 5.55 8.79
N LEU A 9 1.64 4.32 8.28
CA LEU A 9 1.06 3.94 6.99
C LEU A 9 -0.45 3.80 7.12
N ILE A 10 -0.99 3.13 8.15
CA ILE A 10 -2.44 2.98 8.37
C ILE A 10 -3.17 4.33 8.35
N ILE A 11 -2.58 5.35 8.95
CA ILE A 11 -3.15 6.71 9.01
C ILE A 11 -3.15 7.37 7.63
N GLN A 12 -2.17 7.05 6.78
CA GLN A 12 -2.01 7.62 5.45
C GLN A 12 -2.77 6.86 4.36
N VAL A 13 -3.00 5.55 4.51
CA VAL A 13 -3.80 4.77 3.56
C VAL A 13 -5.29 4.83 3.90
N PRO A 14 -6.16 5.02 2.89
CA PRO A 14 -7.60 5.06 3.10
C PRO A 14 -8.11 3.73 3.68
N ASP A 15 -9.19 3.79 4.46
CA ASP A 15 -9.83 2.63 5.10
C ASP A 15 -10.25 1.54 4.10
N THR A 16 -10.44 1.91 2.83
CA THR A 16 -10.79 0.99 1.75
C THR A 16 -9.60 0.32 1.07
N ALA A 17 -8.37 0.72 1.39
CA ALA A 17 -7.16 0.19 0.76
C ALA A 17 -6.91 -1.28 1.17
N LEU A 18 -6.50 -2.11 0.21
CA LEU A 18 -6.16 -3.50 0.48
C LEU A 18 -4.88 -3.56 1.32
N SER A 19 -3.93 -2.65 1.08
CA SER A 19 -2.70 -2.53 1.89
C SER A 19 -2.99 -2.36 3.38
N ARG A 20 -4.02 -1.60 3.76
CA ARG A 20 -4.43 -1.41 5.15
C ARG A 20 -4.95 -2.71 5.78
N LYS A 21 -5.79 -3.44 5.05
CA LYS A 21 -6.23 -4.78 5.48
C LYS A 21 -5.06 -5.74 5.68
N LEU A 22 -4.08 -5.73 4.77
CA LEU A 22 -2.89 -6.57 4.90
C LEU A 22 -2.05 -6.21 6.14
N ILE A 23 -1.97 -4.92 6.48
CA ILE A 23 -1.29 -4.46 7.70
C ILE A 23 -2.05 -4.92 8.96
N GLU A 24 -3.38 -4.78 8.96
CA GLU A 24 -4.25 -5.21 10.08
C GLU A 24 -4.25 -6.73 10.28
N GLU A 25 -4.15 -7.50 9.19
CA GLU A 25 -4.00 -8.96 9.19
C GLU A 25 -2.57 -9.43 9.53
N GLU A 26 -1.66 -8.52 9.87
CA GLU A 26 -0.25 -8.83 10.20
C GLU A 26 0.46 -9.66 9.11
N ARG A 27 0.13 -9.38 7.84
CA ARG A 27 0.74 -10.05 6.69
C ARG A 27 2.21 -9.70 6.56
N SER A 28 2.91 -10.45 5.70
CA SER A 28 4.34 -10.25 5.48
C SER A 28 4.61 -8.84 4.95
N TYR A 29 5.69 -8.20 5.43
CA TYR A 29 6.17 -6.92 4.90
C TYR A 29 6.29 -6.89 3.38
N LYS A 30 6.72 -8.01 2.78
CA LYS A 30 6.82 -8.15 1.33
C LYS A 30 5.47 -7.99 0.64
N GLU A 31 4.42 -8.62 1.16
CA GLU A 31 3.06 -8.53 0.60
C GLU A 31 2.50 -7.11 0.76
N ILE A 32 2.66 -6.52 1.95
CA ILE A 32 2.23 -5.13 2.23
C ILE A 32 2.93 -4.16 1.28
N THR A 33 4.25 -4.30 1.08
CA THR A 33 5.04 -3.42 0.21
C THR A 33 4.63 -3.57 -1.26
N GLN A 34 4.43 -4.79 -1.74
CA GLN A 34 3.95 -5.04 -3.12
C GLN A 34 2.58 -4.39 -3.34
N GLN A 35 1.67 -4.51 -2.37
CA GLN A 35 0.34 -3.92 -2.47
C GLN A 35 0.39 -2.39 -2.43
N LEU A 36 1.21 -1.78 -1.57
CA LEU A 36 1.40 -0.33 -1.53
C LEU A 36 1.96 0.21 -2.85
N ILE A 37 2.92 -0.49 -3.47
CA ILE A 37 3.46 -0.11 -4.79
C ILE A 37 2.35 -0.20 -5.85
N HIS A 38 1.58 -1.29 -5.85
CA HIS A 38 0.49 -1.47 -6.81
C HIS A 38 -0.60 -0.38 -6.65
N GLU A 39 -0.99 -0.05 -5.42
CA GLU A 39 -1.95 1.03 -5.15
C GLU A 39 -1.40 2.42 -5.51
N GLN A 40 -0.09 2.66 -5.30
CA GLN A 40 0.57 3.87 -5.77
C GLN A 40 0.60 3.97 -7.30
N GLN A 41 0.77 2.84 -8.00
CA GLN A 41 0.64 2.77 -9.46
C GLN A 41 -0.78 3.00 -9.97
N TRP A 42 -1.81 2.80 -9.15
CA TRP A 42 -3.18 3.20 -9.51
C TRP A 42 -3.43 4.70 -9.31
N LEU A 43 -2.79 5.31 -8.30
CA LEU A 43 -2.86 6.76 -8.04
C LEU A 43 -2.12 7.58 -9.12
N HIS A 44 -1.01 7.06 -9.65
CA HIS A 44 -0.49 7.50 -10.94
C HIS A 44 -1.37 6.90 -12.02
N GLY A 45 -2.37 7.64 -12.52
CA GLY A 45 -3.23 7.19 -13.61
C GLY A 45 -2.44 6.66 -14.84
N PRO A 46 -3.12 6.20 -15.91
CA PRO A 46 -2.54 5.51 -17.08
C PRO A 46 -1.59 6.35 -17.96
N ASN A 47 -0.87 7.32 -17.40
CA ASN A 47 0.12 8.15 -18.05
C ASN A 47 1.57 7.67 -17.85
N SER A 48 1.77 6.44 -17.34
CA SER A 48 3.07 5.76 -17.33
C SER A 48 3.10 4.58 -18.28
N CYS A 49 2.43 4.71 -19.42
CA CYS A 49 2.80 4.01 -20.64
C CYS A 49 3.13 5.10 -21.65
N ASN A 50 4.40 5.15 -22.07
CA ASN A 50 4.97 6.07 -23.06
C ASN A 50 5.52 7.41 -22.53
N ASP A 51 6.78 7.40 -22.08
CA ASP A 51 7.75 8.35 -22.61
C ASP A 51 9.16 7.72 -22.62
N THR A 52 9.58 7.39 -23.84
CA THR A 52 10.93 7.35 -24.45
C THR A 52 12.10 6.64 -23.75
#